data_AF-A0A9W8ETI2-F1
#
_entry.id   AF-A0A9W8ETI2-F1
#
_cell.length_a   1.000
_cell.length_b   1.000
_cell.length_c   1.000
_cell.angle_alpha   90.00
_cell.angle_beta   90.00
_cell.angle_gamma   90.00
#
_symmetry.space_group_name_H-M   'P 1'
#
loop_
_entity.id
_entity.type
_entity.pdbx_description
1 polymer ?
#
loop_
_entity_poly.entity_id
_entity_poly.type
_entity_poly.pdbx_seq_one_letter_code
_entity_poly.pdbx_strand_id
1 'polypeptide(L)'
;CRYIVVRTGRFRRGLCGEKQVVVLVWMPDDAPMADRVEYKAQASTLCAQLRHVDCVVDVTDWNEFTHWRIMARVSELRRNKTDKA
;
A
#
# COMPACT_ATOMS: atom_id res chain seq x y z
N CYS A 1 -3.25 -4.95 -14.32
CA CYS A 1 -3.07 -4.25 -13.03
C CYS A 1 -4.37 -4.26 -12.20
N ARG A 2 -4.29 -4.11 -10.87
CA ARG A 2 -5.45 -4.04 -9.95
C ARG A 2 -5.16 -3.17 -8.71
N TYR A 3 -6.19 -2.61 -8.10
CA TYR A 3 -6.12 -2.01 -6.76
C TYR A 3 -6.69 -2.98 -5.73
N ILE A 4 -5.99 -3.14 -4.61
CA ILE A 4 -6.44 -3.98 -3.50
C ILE A 4 -6.40 -3.12 -2.24
N VAL A 5 -7.56 -2.93 -1.61
CA VAL A 5 -7.68 -2.14 -0.38
C VAL A 5 -7.68 -3.10 0.81
N VAL A 6 -6.70 -2.96 1.69
CA VAL A 6 -6.54 -3.82 2.87
C VAL A 6 -6.69 -2.97 4.12
N ARG A 7 -7.60 -3.37 5.01
CA ARG A 7 -7.65 -2.85 6.37
C ARG A 7 -6.86 -3.76 7.29
N THR A 8 -5.86 -3.22 7.93
CA THR A 8 -4.92 -3.97 8.78
C THR A 8 -4.70 -3.23 10.10
N GLY A 9 -4.35 -3.96 11.15
CA GLY A 9 -4.10 -3.39 12.48
C GLY A 9 -2.78 -3.89 13.04
N ARG A 10 -2.07 -3.04 13.78
CA ARG A 10 -0.80 -3.43 14.41
C ARG A 10 -1.01 -3.80 15.87
N PHE A 11 -1.11 -5.10 16.17
CA PHE A 11 -1.16 -5.54 17.56
C PHE A 11 0.22 -5.37 18.23
N ARG A 12 0.34 -4.47 19.20
CA ARG A 12 1.50 -4.40 20.11
C ARG A 12 1.06 -4.89 21.48
N ARG A 13 1.63 -6.01 21.93
CA ARG A 13 1.59 -6.54 23.31
C ARG A 13 0.30 -6.21 24.08
N GLY A 14 -0.84 -6.76 23.65
CA GLY A 14 -2.10 -6.71 24.41
C GLY A 14 -2.89 -5.39 24.32
N LEU A 15 -2.41 -4.37 23.61
CA LEU A 15 -3.20 -3.18 23.28
C LEU A 15 -3.79 -3.33 21.87
N CYS A 16 -5.06 -2.95 21.72
CA CYS A 16 -5.72 -2.89 20.42
C CYS A 16 -4.94 -1.93 19.52
N GLY A 17 -4.38 -2.45 18.44
CA GLY A 17 -3.57 -1.69 17.50
C GLY A 17 -4.33 -0.57 16.80
N GLU A 18 -3.61 0.47 16.40
CA GLU A 18 -4.10 1.44 15.42
C GLU A 18 -4.49 0.68 14.13
N LYS A 19 -5.75 0.86 13.70
CA LYS A 19 -6.25 0.33 12.43
C LYS A 19 -5.81 1.30 11.33
N GLN A 20 -5.28 0.75 10.25
CA GLN A 20 -4.85 1.50 9.07
C GLN A 20 -5.42 0.88 7.79
N VAL A 21 -5.62 1.70 6.78
CA VAL A 21 -6.00 1.30 5.43
C VAL A 21 -4.80 1.45 4.51
N VAL A 22 -4.47 0.37 3.83
CA VAL A 22 -3.36 0.30 2.88
C VAL A 22 -3.94 0.01 1.51
N VAL A 23 -3.55 0.80 0.52
CA VAL A 23 -3.86 0.54 -0.89
C VAL A 23 -2.66 -0.15 -1.51
N LEU A 24 -2.86 -1.36 -2.02
CA LEU A 24 -1.87 -2.10 -2.79
C LEU A 24 -2.17 -1.90 -4.27
N VAL A 25 -1.19 -1.41 -5.02
CA VAL A 25 -1.27 -1.21 -6.46
C VAL A 25 -0.54 -2.36 -7.14
N TRP A 26 -1.31 -3.36 -7.59
CA TRP A 26 -0.81 -4.54 -8.27
C TRP A 26 -0.50 -4.24 -9.74
N MET A 27 0.79 -4.27 -10.09
CA MET A 27 1.32 -3.97 -11.41
C MET A 27 2.41 -4.99 -11.76
N PRO A 28 2.03 -6.20 -12.21
CA PRO A 28 3.02 -7.23 -12.49
C PRO A 28 3.88 -6.81 -13.68
N ASP A 29 5.13 -7.28 -13.71
CA ASP A 29 6.11 -6.77 -14.68
C ASP A 29 5.79 -7.13 -16.14
N ASP A 30 5.02 -8.20 -16.34
CA ASP A 30 4.50 -8.64 -17.63
C ASP A 30 3.24 -7.89 -18.09
N ALA A 31 2.66 -7.03 -17.24
CA ALA A 31 1.53 -6.19 -17.65
C ALA A 31 1.97 -5.14 -18.68
N PRO A 32 1.08 -4.75 -19.61
CA PRO A 32 1.35 -3.69 -20.57
C PRO A 32 1.84 -2.41 -19.87
N MET A 33 2.87 -1.77 -20.44
CA MET A 33 3.42 -0.53 -19.89
C MET A 33 2.35 0.55 -19.76
N ALA A 34 1.43 0.64 -20.73
CA ALA A 34 0.30 1.57 -20.69
C ALA A 34 -0.55 1.38 -19.42
N ASP A 35 -0.95 0.15 -19.11
CA ASP A 35 -1.71 -0.19 -17.91
C ASP A 35 -0.94 0.14 -16.62
N ARG A 36 0.37 -0.13 -16.58
CA ARG A 36 1.20 0.16 -15.40
C ARG A 36 1.27 1.67 -15.13
N VAL A 37 1.44 2.47 -16.19
CA VAL A 37 1.47 3.94 -16.10
C VAL A 37 0.09 4.48 -15.68
N GLU A 38 -0.98 3.99 -16.31
CA GLU A 38 -2.34 4.43 -16.01
C GLU A 38 -2.73 4.14 -14.55
N TYR A 39 -2.51 2.90 -14.08
CA TYR A 39 -2.84 2.52 -12.71
C TYR A 39 -2.03 3.31 -11.68
N LYS A 40 -0.76 3.60 -11.98
CA LYS A 40 0.08 4.41 -11.10
C LYS A 40 -0.40 5.86 -11.04
N ALA A 41 -0.78 6.45 -12.17
CA ALA A 41 -1.32 7.81 -12.21
C ALA A 41 -2.63 7.92 -11.42
N GLN A 42 -3.54 6.96 -11.62
CA GLN A 42 -4.86 6.92 -10.98
C GLN A 42 -4.82 6.57 -9.48
N ALA A 43 -3.73 5.99 -8.97
CA ALA A 43 -3.60 5.65 -7.55
C ALA A 43 -3.78 6.86 -6.63
N SER A 44 -3.29 8.03 -7.06
CA SER A 44 -3.45 9.29 -6.32
C SER A 44 -4.91 9.72 -6.21
N THR A 45 -5.67 9.64 -7.31
CA THR A 45 -7.10 9.94 -7.37
C THR A 45 -7.92 8.98 -6.51
N LEU A 46 -7.61 7.68 -6.59
CA LEU A 46 -8.25 6.67 -5.74
C LEU A 46 -8.02 6.98 -4.25
N CYS A 47 -6.79 7.34 -3.87
CA CYS A 47 -6.48 7.69 -2.48
C CYS A 47 -7.19 8.95 -2.01
N ALA A 48 -7.41 9.94 -2.90
CA ALA A 48 -8.17 11.14 -2.57
C ALA A 48 -9.67 10.84 -2.34
N GLN A 49 -10.23 9.85 -3.04
CA GLN A 49 -11.62 9.43 -2.86
C GLN A 49 -11.81 8.59 -1.59
N LEU A 50 -10.79 7.83 -1.21
CA LEU A 50 -10.78 7.05 0.03
C LEU A 50 -10.37 7.95 1.22
N ARG A 51 -11.35 8.37 2.03
CA ARG A 51 -11.16 9.35 3.12
C ARG A 51 -10.05 9.04 4.15
N HIS A 52 -9.53 7.81 4.22
CA HIS A 52 -8.59 7.38 5.26
C HIS A 52 -7.54 6.41 4.73
N VAL A 53 -6.83 6.74 3.65
CA VAL A 53 -5.66 5.93 3.20
C VAL A 53 -4.41 6.36 3.93
N ASP A 54 -3.84 5.45 4.73
CA ASP A 54 -2.60 5.71 5.46
C ASP A 54 -1.36 5.52 4.58
N CYS A 55 -1.43 4.54 3.66
CA CYS A 55 -0.29 4.12 2.87
C CYS A 55 -0.69 3.54 1.52
N VAL A 56 0.16 3.76 0.52
CA VAL A 56 0.06 3.17 -0.82
C VAL A 56 1.33 2.37 -1.09
N VAL A 57 1.19 1.14 -1.54
CA VAL A 57 2.31 0.23 -1.81
C VAL A 57 2.19 -0.30 -3.23
N ASP A 58 3.22 -0.08 -4.05
CA ASP A 58 3.34 -0.71 -5.37
C ASP A 58 3.78 -2.18 -5.17
N VAL A 59 3.14 -3.11 -5.88
CA VAL A 59 3.37 -4.55 -5.76
C VAL A 59 3.48 -5.18 -7.15
N THR A 60 4.52 -5.97 -7.41
CA THR A 60 4.75 -6.60 -8.74
C THR A 60 4.71 -8.13 -8.70
N ASP A 61 4.96 -8.77 -7.54
CA ASP A 61 4.91 -10.23 -7.34
C ASP A 61 3.85 -10.65 -6.32
N TRP A 62 3.11 -11.74 -6.59
CA TRP A 62 2.09 -12.27 -5.69
C TRP A 62 2.63 -12.61 -4.31
N ASN A 63 3.90 -13.00 -4.24
CA ASN A 63 4.62 -13.27 -3.01
C ASN A 63 4.76 -12.05 -2.09
N GLU A 64 4.52 -10.84 -2.59
CA GLU A 64 4.50 -9.60 -1.81
C GLU A 64 3.19 -9.37 -1.05
N PHE A 65 2.11 -10.09 -1.37
CA PHE A 65 0.82 -9.99 -0.66
C PHE A 65 0.80 -10.64 0.73
N THR A 66 1.95 -11.04 1.25
CA THR A 66 2.05 -11.55 2.61
C THR A 66 1.96 -10.41 3.62
N HIS A 67 1.21 -10.62 4.70
CA HIS A 67 0.99 -9.61 5.74
C HIS A 67 2.32 -8.99 6.23
N TRP A 68 3.34 -9.82 6.45
CA TRP A 68 4.64 -9.36 6.95
C TRP A 68 5.38 -8.47 5.93
N ARG A 69 5.33 -8.75 4.63
CA ARG A 69 5.95 -7.91 3.58
C ARG A 69 5.24 -6.59 3.43
N ILE A 70 3.91 -6.61 3.41
CA ILE A 70 3.10 -5.39 3.37
C ILE A 70 3.42 -4.52 4.59
N MET A 71 3.47 -5.10 5.80
CA MET A 71 3.78 -4.37 7.02
C MET A 71 5.22 -3.86 7.09
N ALA A 72 6.19 -4.62 6.55
CA ALA A 72 7.56 -4.15 6.40
C ALA A 72 7.63 -2.92 5.49
N ARG A 73 6.96 -2.97 4.34
CA ARG A 73 6.93 -1.87 3.35
C ARG A 73 6.22 -0.64 3.87
N VAL A 74 5.09 -0.82 4.57
CA VAL A 74 4.40 0.28 5.27
C VAL A 74 5.30 0.92 6.33
N SER A 75 6.06 0.10 7.08
CA SER A 75 6.98 0.61 8.10
C SER A 75 8.14 1.42 7.49
N GLU A 76 8.69 0.96 6.36
CA GLU A 76 9.69 1.70 5.58
C GLU A 76 9.14 3.04 5.07
N LEU A 77 7.95 3.04 4.45
CA LEU A 77 7.34 4.24 3.93
C LEU A 77 7.01 5.27 5.02
N ARG A 78 6.63 4.81 6.22
CA ARG A 78 6.44 5.69 7.38
C ARG A 78 7.76 6.33 7.83
N ARG A 79 8.85 5.56 7.94
CA ARG A 79 10.17 6.11 8.30
C ARG A 79 10.64 7.18 7.31
N ASN A 80 10.49 6.92 6.02
CA ASN A 80 10.91 7.85 4.97
C ASN A 80 10.08 9.15 4.94
N LYS A 81 8.84 9.16 5.46
CA LYS A 81 8.05 10.37 5.64
C LYS A 81 8.53 11.21 6.84
N THR A 82 9.03 10.57 7.89
CA THR A 82 9.52 11.24 9.10
C THR A 82 10.89 11.89 8.90
N ASP A 83 11.76 11.31 8.07
CA ASP A 83 13.10 11.86 7.79
C ASP A 83 13.10 13.09 6.87
N LYS A 84 11.95 13.48 6.30
CA LYS A 84 11.80 14.65 5.42
C LYS A 84 11.06 15.83 6.08
N ALA A 85 10.78 15.74 7.37
CA ALA A 85 10.16 16.80 8.18
C ALA A 85 11.21 17.45 9.09
#